data_AF-A0A534JGQ5-F1
#
_entry.id   AF-A0A534JGQ5-F1
#
_cell.length_a   1.000
_cell.length_b   1.000
_cell.length_c   1.000
_cell.angle_alpha   90.00
_cell.angle_beta   90.00
_cell.angle_gamma   90.00
#
_symmetry.space_group_name_H-M   'P 1'
#
loop_
_entity.id
_entity.type
_entity.pdbx_description
1 polymer ?
#
loop_
_entity_poly.entity_id
_entity_poly.type
_entity_poly.pdbx_seq_one_letter_code
_entity_poly.pdbx_strand_id
1 'polypeptide(L)'
;MRDENVHRTLRCAYCGEPLRLSDTKHMKEAHPDILAAQGRLEAAERLAWGKVALPGFVLWFLLVVYVVFIAPNAVPHDYKFPVIVGSSFAVIFGGLAYALRVTRRERQGAEGLSLLCRICDERMPANRLRDHNRNVHPAEVGYAMRVRAYLLGSAVLIVVLVSLFFTVLEPFIFSGNVVGAENWGRGLVFMGASLWFVGFFAWLRVVDTRHEARARKAWADTHPPP
;
A
#
# COMPACT_ATOMS: atom_id res chain seq x y z
N MET A 1 -31.93 45.13 -6.82
CA MET A 1 -31.00 44.82 -7.93
C MET A 1 -29.77 44.23 -7.26
N ARG A 2 -29.76 42.92 -7.01
CA ARG A 2 -29.37 41.81 -7.92
C ARG A 2 -27.84 41.70 -8.04
N ASP A 3 -27.31 40.85 -7.16
CA ASP A 3 -26.13 39.99 -7.31
C ASP A 3 -24.84 40.62 -7.88
N GLU A 4 -24.11 41.37 -7.05
CA GLU A 4 -22.66 41.42 -7.21
C GLU A 4 -22.09 40.08 -6.73
N ASN A 5 -21.89 39.22 -7.73
CA ASN A 5 -21.21 37.95 -7.66
C ASN A 5 -19.98 38.03 -6.75
N VAL A 6 -20.11 37.43 -5.57
CA VAL A 6 -19.01 36.90 -4.78
C VAL A 6 -18.36 35.78 -5.60
N HIS A 7 -17.62 36.15 -6.64
CA HIS A 7 -16.61 35.30 -7.21
C HIS A 7 -15.54 35.13 -6.12
N ARG A 8 -15.74 34.15 -5.23
CA ARG A 8 -14.66 33.55 -4.47
C ARG A 8 -13.63 33.10 -5.50
N THR A 9 -12.65 33.95 -5.75
CA THR A 9 -11.50 33.62 -6.59
C THR A 9 -10.78 32.52 -5.84
N LEU A 10 -10.93 31.28 -6.31
CA LEU A 10 -10.05 30.20 -5.87
C LEU A 10 -8.64 30.68 -6.18
N ARG A 11 -7.74 30.78 -5.21
CA ARG A 11 -6.33 31.09 -5.51
C ARG A 11 -5.59 29.79 -5.72
N CYS A 12 -4.62 29.78 -6.63
CA CYS A 12 -3.73 28.65 -6.80
C CYS A 12 -2.92 28.44 -5.52
N ALA A 13 -2.93 27.21 -4.98
CA ALA A 13 -2.21 26.85 -3.76
C ALA A 13 -0.67 26.92 -3.90
N TYR A 14 -0.15 27.14 -5.11
CA TYR A 14 1.27 27.17 -5.40
C TYR A 14 1.79 28.57 -5.78
N CYS A 15 1.22 29.27 -6.75
CA CYS A 15 1.64 30.64 -7.09
C CYS A 15 0.83 31.74 -6.40
N GLY A 16 -0.31 31.42 -5.76
CA GLY A 16 -1.21 32.41 -5.16
C GLY A 16 -2.02 33.22 -6.18
N GLU A 17 -1.89 32.94 -7.48
CA GLU A 17 -2.64 33.62 -8.53
C GLU A 17 -4.14 33.29 -8.45
N PRO A 18 -5.03 34.26 -8.74
CA PRO A 18 -6.46 34.03 -8.76
C PRO A 18 -6.84 33.13 -9.95
N LEU A 19 -7.42 31.97 -9.64
CA LEU A 19 -7.99 31.03 -10.60
C LEU A 19 -9.46 31.35 -10.86
N ARG A 20 -9.85 31.18 -12.12
CA ARG A 20 -11.26 31.03 -12.48
C ARG A 20 -11.68 29.58 -12.25
N LEU A 21 -12.95 29.34 -11.90
CA LEU A 21 -13.51 27.98 -11.73
C LEU A 21 -13.33 27.09 -12.98
N SER A 22 -13.22 27.69 -14.17
CA SER A 22 -12.96 27.01 -15.43
C SER A 22 -11.49 26.63 -15.65
N ASP A 23 -10.58 27.14 -14.81
CA ASP A 23 -9.14 27.12 -15.05
C ASP A 23 -8.47 25.89 -14.44
N THR A 24 -8.92 24.73 -14.91
CA THR A 24 -8.41 23.41 -14.50
C THR A 24 -7.02 23.11 -15.07
N LYS A 25 -6.54 23.91 -16.03
CA LYS A 25 -5.26 23.72 -16.72
C LYS A 25 -4.09 24.46 -16.09
N HIS A 26 -4.36 25.49 -15.27
CA HIS A 26 -3.32 26.29 -14.63
C HIS A 26 -2.24 25.43 -13.94
N MET A 27 -2.64 24.36 -13.26
CA MET A 27 -1.68 23.49 -12.57
C MET A 27 -0.71 22.77 -13.54
N LYS A 28 -1.20 22.39 -14.73
CA LYS A 28 -0.38 21.78 -15.79
C LYS A 28 0.54 22.78 -16.48
N GLU A 29 0.15 24.04 -16.56
CA GLU A 29 0.86 25.05 -17.34
C GLU A 29 1.85 25.86 -16.47
N ALA A 30 1.45 26.29 -15.28
CA ALA A 30 2.26 27.13 -14.40
C ALA A 30 3.16 26.33 -13.43
N HIS A 31 2.80 25.07 -13.14
CA HIS A 31 3.52 24.23 -12.16
C HIS A 31 3.87 22.83 -12.68
N PRO A 32 4.47 22.70 -13.89
CA PRO A 32 4.81 21.40 -14.45
C PRO A 32 5.81 20.64 -13.57
N ASP A 33 6.74 21.33 -12.93
CA ASP A 33 7.77 20.70 -12.08
C ASP A 33 7.19 20.07 -10.81
N ILE A 34 6.14 20.69 -10.25
CA ILE A 34 5.44 20.20 -9.05
C ILE A 34 4.62 18.97 -9.41
N LEU A 35 3.88 19.01 -10.52
CA LEU A 35 3.14 17.86 -11.02
C LEU A 35 4.08 16.73 -11.43
N ALA A 36 5.23 17.04 -12.04
CA ALA A 36 6.24 16.05 -12.40
C ALA A 36 6.88 15.41 -11.15
N ALA A 37 7.05 16.15 -10.06
CA ALA A 37 7.58 15.61 -8.80
C ALA A 37 6.54 14.79 -8.04
N GLN A 38 5.29 15.25 -7.95
CA GLN A 38 4.19 14.45 -7.39
C GLN A 38 3.98 13.18 -8.21
N GLY A 39 3.97 13.31 -9.54
CA GLY A 39 3.89 12.18 -10.46
C GLY A 39 5.07 11.22 -10.30
N ARG A 40 6.30 11.71 -10.11
CA ARG A 40 7.47 10.86 -9.82
C ARG A 40 7.34 10.13 -8.49
N LEU A 41 6.87 10.78 -7.43
CA LEU A 41 6.65 10.15 -6.13
C LEU A 41 5.56 9.06 -6.19
N GLU A 42 4.43 9.34 -6.85
CA GLU A 42 3.37 8.34 -7.07
C GLU A 42 3.83 7.21 -8.00
N ALA A 43 4.56 7.55 -9.07
CA ALA A 43 5.10 6.57 -10.01
C ALA A 43 6.15 5.70 -9.33
N ALA A 44 6.97 6.24 -8.44
CA ALA A 44 7.96 5.50 -7.66
C ALA A 44 7.31 4.51 -6.70
N GLU A 45 6.22 4.91 -6.05
CA GLU A 45 5.42 4.03 -5.21
C GLU A 45 4.78 2.90 -6.03
N ARG A 46 4.22 3.22 -7.20
CA ARG A 46 3.69 2.22 -8.16
C ARG A 46 4.78 1.34 -8.78
N LEU A 47 5.96 1.88 -9.07
CA LEU A 47 7.12 1.17 -9.63
C LEU A 47 7.71 0.21 -8.61
N ALA A 48 7.83 0.62 -7.35
CA ALA A 48 8.24 -0.25 -6.26
C ALA A 48 7.29 -1.46 -6.15
N TRP A 49 6.00 -1.21 -6.30
CA TRP A 49 4.99 -2.24 -6.34
C TRP A 49 5.07 -3.13 -7.58
N GLY A 50 5.06 -2.55 -8.77
CA GLY A 50 4.98 -3.28 -10.04
C GLY A 50 6.26 -4.01 -10.45
N LYS A 51 7.45 -3.51 -10.09
CA LYS A 51 8.72 -4.12 -10.48
C LYS A 51 9.31 -5.08 -9.46
N VAL A 52 8.94 -4.99 -8.18
CA VAL A 52 9.57 -5.79 -7.13
C VAL A 52 8.55 -6.53 -6.28
N ALA A 53 7.54 -5.83 -5.74
CA ALA A 53 6.55 -6.51 -4.90
C ALA A 53 5.74 -7.53 -5.71
N LEU A 54 5.24 -7.17 -6.89
CA LEU A 54 4.43 -8.06 -7.72
C LEU A 54 5.24 -9.26 -8.26
N PRO A 55 6.43 -9.09 -8.89
CA PRO A 55 7.18 -10.24 -9.40
C PRO A 55 7.74 -11.13 -8.27
N GLY A 56 8.21 -10.52 -7.17
CA GLY A 56 8.67 -11.27 -6.00
C GLY A 56 7.53 -12.08 -5.36
N PHE A 57 6.34 -11.50 -5.30
CA PHE A 57 5.14 -12.20 -4.84
C PHE A 57 4.74 -13.34 -5.78
N VAL A 58 4.71 -13.11 -7.10
CA VAL A 58 4.39 -14.16 -8.08
C VAL A 58 5.39 -15.32 -7.97
N LEU A 59 6.68 -15.03 -7.87
CA LEU A 59 7.73 -16.04 -7.71
C LEU A 59 7.52 -16.85 -6.42
N TRP A 60 7.23 -16.17 -5.32
CA TRP A 60 6.93 -16.83 -4.05
C TRP A 60 5.68 -17.70 -4.11
N PHE A 61 4.61 -17.20 -4.73
CA PHE A 61 3.37 -17.96 -4.87
C PHE A 61 3.60 -19.23 -5.70
N LEU A 62 4.32 -19.11 -6.83
CA LEU A 62 4.70 -20.26 -7.65
C LEU A 62 5.56 -21.26 -6.88
N LEU A 63 6.49 -20.78 -6.04
CA LEU A 63 7.32 -21.63 -5.19
C LEU A 63 6.48 -22.39 -4.15
N VAL A 64 5.55 -21.71 -3.46
CA VAL A 64 4.65 -22.35 -2.50
C VAL A 64 3.77 -23.39 -3.19
N VAL A 65 3.18 -23.03 -4.34
CA VAL A 65 2.34 -23.94 -5.13
C VAL A 65 3.15 -25.16 -5.59
N TYR A 66 4.38 -24.95 -6.05
CA TYR A 66 5.26 -26.02 -6.47
C TYR A 66 5.59 -26.97 -5.31
N VAL A 67 6.01 -26.44 -4.16
CA VAL A 67 6.39 -27.24 -2.98
C VAL A 67 5.20 -27.98 -2.36
N VAL A 68 4.00 -27.41 -2.40
CA VAL A 68 2.81 -27.99 -1.77
C VAL A 68 2.08 -28.96 -2.71
N PHE A 69 1.95 -28.63 -4.01
CA PHE A 69 1.05 -29.38 -4.92
C PHE A 69 1.77 -30.17 -6.03
N ILE A 70 2.93 -29.69 -6.51
CA ILE A 70 3.59 -30.30 -7.67
C ILE A 70 4.68 -31.29 -7.22
N ALA A 71 5.49 -30.88 -6.24
CA ALA A 71 6.61 -31.66 -5.73
C ALA A 71 6.56 -31.75 -4.20
N PRO A 72 5.51 -32.35 -3.61
CA PRO A 72 5.32 -32.43 -2.16
C PRO A 72 6.47 -33.14 -1.44
N ASN A 73 7.20 -34.04 -2.11
CA ASN A 73 8.33 -34.76 -1.51
C ASN A 73 9.67 -34.04 -1.66
N ALA A 74 9.74 -32.90 -2.36
CA ALA A 74 10.99 -32.16 -2.56
C ALA A 74 11.49 -31.49 -1.28
N VAL A 75 10.59 -31.18 -0.35
CA VAL A 75 10.91 -30.64 0.99
C VAL A 75 10.31 -31.60 2.02
N PRO A 76 11.09 -32.12 2.98
CA PRO A 76 10.52 -32.98 4.01
C PRO A 76 9.46 -32.21 4.80
N HIS A 77 8.38 -32.90 5.21
CA HIS A 77 7.20 -32.28 5.80
C HIS A 77 7.54 -31.33 6.97
N ASP A 78 8.44 -31.74 7.86
CA ASP A 78 8.90 -30.97 9.02
C ASP A 78 9.54 -29.62 8.63
N TYR A 79 10.09 -29.51 7.42
CA TYR A 79 10.72 -28.30 6.90
C TYR A 79 9.79 -27.43 6.06
N LYS A 80 8.58 -27.89 5.71
CA LYS A 80 7.66 -27.12 4.85
C LYS A 80 7.17 -25.85 5.53
N PHE A 81 6.73 -25.96 6.80
CA PHE A 81 6.28 -24.79 7.56
C PHE A 81 7.37 -23.69 7.66
N PRO A 82 8.61 -23.99 8.14
CA PRO A 82 9.64 -22.95 8.21
C PRO A 82 10.06 -22.43 6.84
N VAL A 83 10.02 -23.24 5.77
CA VAL A 83 10.32 -22.78 4.39
C VAL A 83 9.26 -21.81 3.88
N ILE A 84 7.96 -22.14 4.02
CA ILE A 84 6.87 -21.27 3.57
C ILE A 84 6.86 -19.97 4.38
N VAL A 85 6.98 -20.06 5.70
CA VAL A 85 7.02 -18.88 6.59
C VAL A 85 8.26 -18.02 6.31
N GLY A 86 9.44 -18.63 6.26
CA GLY A 86 10.70 -17.92 6.01
C GLY A 86 10.74 -17.23 4.65
N SER A 87 10.31 -17.90 3.59
CA SER A 87 10.21 -17.29 2.25
C SER A 87 9.18 -16.17 2.18
N SER A 88 8.05 -16.28 2.91
CA SER A 88 7.06 -15.21 3.00
C SER A 88 7.64 -13.96 3.67
N PHE A 89 8.36 -14.14 4.77
CA PHE A 89 9.06 -13.03 5.45
C PHE A 89 10.11 -12.38 4.55
N ALA A 90 10.88 -13.17 3.79
CA ALA A 90 11.84 -12.65 2.84
C ALA A 90 11.18 -11.74 1.78
N VAL A 91 10.01 -12.12 1.25
CA VAL A 91 9.27 -11.30 0.28
C VAL A 91 8.72 -10.03 0.93
N ILE A 92 8.10 -10.14 2.11
CA ILE A 92 7.49 -9.00 2.81
C ILE A 92 8.57 -7.98 3.20
N PHE A 93 9.62 -8.41 3.91
CA PHE A 93 10.65 -7.51 4.40
C PHE A 93 11.60 -7.06 3.28
N GLY A 94 11.92 -7.93 2.32
CA GLY A 94 12.70 -7.56 1.14
C GLY A 94 11.98 -6.53 0.28
N GLY A 95 10.67 -6.73 0.03
CA GLY A 95 9.82 -5.78 -0.67
C GLY A 95 9.70 -4.44 0.07
N LEU A 96 9.50 -4.48 1.40
CA LEU A 96 9.45 -3.28 2.23
C LEU A 96 10.78 -2.50 2.20
N ALA A 97 11.91 -3.18 2.36
CA ALA A 97 13.23 -2.57 2.33
C ALA A 97 13.51 -1.92 0.96
N TYR A 98 13.12 -2.58 -0.13
CA TYR A 98 13.23 -2.03 -1.47
C TYR A 98 12.34 -0.79 -1.66
N ALA A 99 11.06 -0.87 -1.27
CA ALA A 99 10.13 0.25 -1.36
C ALA A 99 10.66 1.46 -0.58
N LEU A 100 11.11 1.27 0.66
CA LEU A 100 11.72 2.32 1.47
C LEU A 100 12.96 2.93 0.80
N ARG A 101 13.80 2.12 0.14
CA ARG A 101 14.99 2.60 -0.57
C ARG A 101 14.61 3.45 -1.79
N VAL A 102 13.64 3.02 -2.59
CA VAL A 102 13.17 3.77 -3.78
C VAL A 102 12.50 5.08 -3.36
N THR A 103 11.57 5.04 -2.39
CA THR A 103 10.90 6.24 -1.91
C THR A 103 11.87 7.24 -1.29
N ARG A 104 12.93 6.79 -0.61
CA ARG A 104 13.98 7.69 -0.09
C ARG A 104 14.73 8.41 -1.21
N ARG A 105 15.16 7.69 -2.25
CA ARG A 105 15.89 8.29 -3.39
C ARG A 105 15.08 9.34 -4.11
N GLU A 106 13.81 9.05 -4.37
CA GLU A 106 12.90 9.97 -5.07
C GLU A 106 12.56 11.19 -4.22
N ARG A 107 12.43 11.00 -2.90
CA ARG A 107 12.24 12.11 -1.96
C ARG A 107 13.47 13.03 -1.89
N GLN A 108 14.68 12.47 -1.94
CA GLN A 108 15.92 13.25 -2.02
C GLN A 108 15.97 14.09 -3.31
N GLY A 109 15.50 13.54 -4.43
CA GLY A 109 15.39 14.27 -5.70
C GLY A 109 14.36 15.40 -5.70
N ALA A 110 13.47 15.46 -4.70
CA ALA A 110 12.41 16.46 -4.59
C ALA A 110 12.64 17.50 -3.47
N GLU A 111 13.79 17.47 -2.79
CA GLU A 111 14.06 18.32 -1.59
C GLU A 111 13.94 19.83 -1.84
N GLY A 112 14.23 20.28 -3.06
CA GLY A 112 14.12 21.69 -3.45
C GLY A 112 12.70 22.16 -3.81
N LEU A 113 11.71 21.27 -3.83
CA LEU A 113 10.36 21.59 -4.25
C LEU A 113 9.43 21.86 -3.06
N SER A 114 8.61 22.90 -3.19
CA SER A 114 7.51 23.17 -2.26
C SER A 114 6.34 22.23 -2.55
N LEU A 115 6.04 21.35 -1.62
CA LEU A 115 4.93 20.40 -1.68
C LEU A 115 3.84 20.82 -0.68
N LEU A 116 2.60 20.39 -0.95
CA LEU A 116 1.48 20.58 -0.04
C LEU A 116 1.44 19.43 0.97
N CYS A 117 1.16 19.74 2.23
CA CYS A 117 0.79 18.74 3.22
C CYS A 117 -0.56 18.12 2.84
N ARG A 118 -0.66 16.77 2.80
CA ARG A 118 -1.91 16.06 2.46
C ARG A 118 -3.02 16.21 3.52
N ILE A 119 -2.70 16.75 4.70
CA ILE A 119 -3.63 16.87 5.84
C ILE A 119 -4.19 18.30 5.95
N CYS A 120 -3.30 19.30 6.07
CA CYS A 120 -3.69 20.70 6.26
C CYS A 120 -3.57 21.57 5.00
N ASP A 121 -3.10 21.02 3.88
CA ASP A 121 -2.84 21.74 2.63
C ASP A 121 -1.82 22.91 2.79
N GLU A 122 -1.03 22.96 3.87
CA GLU A 122 0.03 23.96 4.06
C GLU A 122 1.23 23.68 3.14
N ARG A 123 1.85 24.75 2.64
CA ARG A 123 2.93 24.69 1.66
C ARG A 123 4.30 24.75 2.32
N MET A 124 5.15 23.76 2.04
CA MET A 124 6.48 23.66 2.65
C MET A 124 7.45 22.85 1.78
N PRO A 125 8.77 23.03 1.94
CA PRO A 125 9.74 22.23 1.19
C PRO A 125 9.67 20.75 1.58
N ALA A 126 9.90 19.85 0.62
CA ALA A 126 9.72 18.41 0.78
C ALA A 126 10.56 17.78 1.91
N ASN A 127 11.71 18.39 2.23
CA ASN A 127 12.57 18.00 3.34
C ASN A 127 11.93 18.30 4.71
N ARG A 128 11.16 19.39 4.85
CA ARG A 128 10.47 19.78 6.08
C ARG A 128 9.12 19.11 6.29
N LEU A 129 8.54 18.51 5.24
CA LEU A 129 7.24 17.84 5.30
C LEU A 129 7.16 16.74 6.37
N ARG A 130 8.26 16.02 6.61
CA ARG A 130 8.29 14.98 7.64
C ARG A 130 8.21 15.58 9.05
N ASP A 131 8.97 16.66 9.28
CA ASP A 131 9.04 17.32 10.58
C ASP A 131 7.76 18.10 10.86
N HIS A 132 7.20 18.76 9.84
CA HIS A 132 5.88 19.38 9.94
C HIS A 132 4.81 18.35 10.32
N ASN A 133 4.72 17.22 9.60
CA ASN A 133 3.73 16.19 9.95
C ASN A 133 3.94 15.68 11.38
N ARG A 134 5.19 15.53 11.83
CA ARG A 134 5.48 15.07 13.20
C ARG A 134 5.08 16.09 14.27
N ASN A 135 5.25 17.38 14.00
CA ASN A 135 5.08 18.44 14.98
C ASN A 135 3.67 19.04 14.97
N VAL A 136 3.07 19.20 13.79
CA VAL A 136 1.74 19.80 13.57
C VAL A 136 0.63 18.75 13.52
N HIS A 137 0.94 17.54 13.04
CA HIS A 137 -0.01 16.42 12.91
C HIS A 137 0.40 15.16 13.72
N PRO A 138 0.79 15.29 15.01
CA PRO A 138 1.30 14.17 15.77
C PRO A 138 0.26 13.05 15.96
N ALA A 139 -1.02 13.40 16.06
CA ALA A 139 -2.12 12.46 16.22
C ALA A 139 -2.34 11.62 14.94
N GLU A 140 -2.31 12.26 13.78
CA GLU A 140 -2.49 11.64 12.47
C GLU A 140 -1.29 10.78 12.11
N VAL A 141 -0.07 11.24 12.40
CA VAL A 141 1.15 10.44 12.24
C VAL A 141 1.13 9.22 13.16
N GLY A 142 0.75 9.41 14.44
CA GLY A 142 0.63 8.31 15.39
C GLY A 142 -0.46 7.30 15.01
N TYR A 143 -1.58 7.76 14.44
CA TYR A 143 -2.63 6.92 13.90
C TYR A 143 -2.16 6.16 12.65
N ALA A 144 -1.53 6.84 11.69
CA ALA A 144 -1.01 6.22 10.47
C ALA A 144 0.06 5.16 10.78
N MET A 145 0.95 5.43 11.74
CA MET A 145 1.93 4.42 12.21
C MET A 145 1.25 3.21 12.83
N ARG A 146 0.21 3.42 13.66
CA ARG A 146 -0.56 2.31 14.25
C ARG A 146 -1.29 1.50 13.18
N VAL A 147 -1.97 2.15 12.23
CA VAL A 147 -2.64 1.46 11.12
C VAL A 147 -1.64 0.64 10.32
N ARG A 148 -0.48 1.20 9.96
CA ARG A 148 0.58 0.45 9.26
C ARG A 148 1.11 -0.73 10.07
N ALA A 149 1.29 -0.55 11.38
CA ALA A 149 1.70 -1.63 12.27
C ALA A 149 0.64 -2.74 12.36
N TYR A 150 -0.65 -2.39 12.44
CA TYR A 150 -1.74 -3.37 12.40
C TYR A 150 -1.85 -4.06 11.05
N LEU A 151 -1.70 -3.34 9.94
CA LEU A 151 -1.68 -3.93 8.60
C LEU A 151 -0.52 -4.92 8.43
N LEU A 152 0.70 -4.53 8.85
CA LEU A 152 1.86 -5.42 8.80
C LEU A 152 1.72 -6.60 9.76
N GLY A 153 1.28 -6.35 11.00
CA GLY A 153 1.09 -7.39 12.03
C GLY A 153 0.02 -8.40 11.65
N SER A 154 -1.13 -7.93 11.13
CA SER A 154 -2.18 -8.81 10.60
C SER A 154 -1.68 -9.58 9.38
N ALA A 155 -0.95 -8.96 8.44
CA ALA A 155 -0.34 -9.66 7.31
C ALA A 155 0.59 -10.79 7.76
N VAL A 156 1.46 -10.54 8.75
CA VAL A 156 2.36 -11.56 9.31
C VAL A 156 1.58 -12.68 10.00
N LEU A 157 0.64 -12.34 10.88
CA LEU A 157 -0.18 -13.32 11.60
C LEU A 157 -0.93 -14.22 10.61
N ILE A 158 -1.53 -13.61 9.60
CA ILE A 158 -2.24 -14.28 8.54
C ILE A 158 -1.32 -15.24 7.77
N VAL A 159 -0.13 -14.79 7.37
CA VAL A 159 0.86 -15.66 6.69
C VAL A 159 1.17 -16.88 7.52
N VAL A 160 1.38 -16.71 8.83
CA VAL A 160 1.64 -17.81 9.76
C VAL A 160 0.45 -18.77 9.83
N LEU A 161 -0.77 -18.26 10.00
CA LEU A 161 -1.99 -19.07 10.10
C LEU A 161 -2.29 -19.82 8.80
N VAL A 162 -2.13 -19.19 7.64
CA VAL A 162 -2.31 -19.81 6.33
C VAL A 162 -1.25 -20.87 6.10
N SER A 163 0.02 -20.58 6.42
CA SER A 163 1.11 -21.57 6.30
C SER A 163 0.89 -22.78 7.21
N LEU A 164 0.42 -22.54 8.43
CA LEU A 164 0.05 -23.59 9.38
C LEU A 164 -1.12 -24.42 8.83
N PHE A 165 -2.17 -23.77 8.33
CA PHE A 165 -3.32 -24.42 7.72
C PHE A 165 -2.89 -25.36 6.58
N PHE A 166 -2.06 -24.89 5.64
CA PHE A 166 -1.57 -25.73 4.55
C PHE A 166 -0.72 -26.91 5.02
N THR A 167 0.16 -26.68 6.00
CA THR A 167 1.01 -27.74 6.54
C THR A 167 0.16 -28.81 7.23
N VAL A 168 -0.84 -28.41 8.02
CA VAL A 168 -1.73 -29.34 8.72
C VAL A 168 -2.68 -30.06 7.74
N LEU A 169 -3.20 -29.37 6.72
CA LEU A 169 -4.13 -29.99 5.75
C LEU A 169 -3.43 -30.97 4.80
N GLU A 170 -2.14 -30.78 4.53
CA GLU A 170 -1.38 -31.60 3.59
C GLU A 170 -1.59 -33.12 3.79
N PRO A 171 -1.34 -33.73 4.95
CA PRO A 171 -1.54 -35.16 5.13
C PRO A 171 -3.00 -35.59 4.87
N PHE A 172 -4.00 -34.75 5.12
CA PHE A 172 -5.40 -35.08 4.84
C PHE A 172 -5.75 -34.97 3.35
N ILE A 173 -5.12 -34.05 2.62
CA ILE A 173 -5.31 -33.89 1.17
C ILE A 173 -4.63 -35.03 0.39
N PHE A 174 -3.46 -35.49 0.86
CA PHE A 174 -2.59 -36.42 0.13
C PHE A 174 -2.63 -37.87 0.65
N SER A 175 -3.25 -38.17 1.80
CA SER A 175 -3.37 -39.55 2.32
C SER A 175 -4.45 -40.42 1.67
N GLY A 176 -5.17 -39.93 0.65
CA GLY A 176 -6.04 -40.78 -0.18
C GLY A 176 -7.27 -41.41 0.51
N ASN A 177 -7.57 -41.08 1.76
CA ASN A 177 -8.68 -41.67 2.53
C ASN A 177 -10.10 -41.32 2.01
N VAL A 178 -10.22 -40.49 0.97
CA VAL A 178 -11.51 -40.11 0.37
C VAL A 178 -11.47 -40.42 -1.14
N VAL A 179 -11.91 -41.62 -1.49
CA VAL A 179 -11.98 -42.12 -2.88
C VAL A 179 -12.83 -41.18 -3.75
N GLY A 180 -12.25 -40.66 -4.85
CA GLY A 180 -12.93 -39.79 -5.83
C GLY A 180 -12.81 -38.28 -5.59
N ALA A 181 -12.34 -37.84 -4.42
CA ALA A 181 -12.21 -36.43 -4.05
C ALA A 181 -10.80 -35.84 -4.24
N GLU A 182 -9.82 -36.65 -4.65
CA GLU A 182 -8.39 -36.30 -4.64
C GLU A 182 -8.05 -35.06 -5.48
N ASN A 183 -8.68 -34.92 -6.65
CA ASN A 183 -8.50 -33.76 -7.54
C ASN A 183 -9.41 -32.57 -7.15
N TRP A 184 -10.59 -32.85 -6.61
CA TRP A 184 -11.56 -31.82 -6.18
C TRP A 184 -11.13 -31.12 -4.90
N GLY A 185 -10.58 -31.84 -3.93
CA GLY A 185 -10.03 -31.28 -2.69
C GLY A 185 -8.84 -30.38 -2.95
N ARG A 186 -7.92 -30.79 -3.82
CA ARG A 186 -6.79 -29.94 -4.26
C ARG A 186 -7.27 -28.67 -4.97
N GLY A 187 -8.27 -28.81 -5.85
CA GLY A 187 -8.88 -27.68 -6.56
C GLY A 187 -9.58 -26.67 -5.63
N LEU A 188 -10.36 -27.14 -4.65
CA LEU A 188 -11.03 -26.30 -3.66
C LEU A 188 -10.03 -25.57 -2.75
N VAL A 189 -8.98 -26.25 -2.33
CA VAL A 189 -7.91 -25.66 -1.51
C VAL A 189 -7.16 -24.60 -2.33
N PHE A 190 -6.84 -24.87 -3.59
CA PHE A 190 -6.22 -23.89 -4.48
C PHE A 190 -7.13 -22.67 -4.75
N MET A 191 -8.41 -22.91 -4.99
CA MET A 191 -9.40 -21.85 -5.21
C MET A 191 -9.59 -21.01 -3.94
N GLY A 192 -9.68 -21.64 -2.77
CA GLY A 192 -9.75 -20.97 -1.47
C GLY A 192 -8.52 -20.12 -1.20
N ALA A 193 -7.33 -20.64 -1.47
CA ALA A 193 -6.07 -19.89 -1.40
C ALA A 193 -6.13 -18.65 -2.29
N SER A 194 -6.51 -18.84 -3.56
CA SER A 194 -6.54 -17.79 -4.58
C SER A 194 -7.54 -16.69 -4.25
N LEU A 195 -8.77 -17.06 -3.86
CA LEU A 195 -9.80 -16.11 -3.43
C LEU A 195 -9.37 -15.34 -2.19
N TRP A 196 -8.75 -16.04 -1.24
CA TRP A 196 -8.23 -15.43 -0.03
C TRP A 196 -7.13 -14.41 -0.35
N PHE A 197 -6.20 -14.73 -1.25
CA PHE A 197 -5.16 -13.81 -1.72
C PHE A 197 -5.75 -12.55 -2.36
N VAL A 198 -6.73 -12.70 -3.26
CA VAL A 198 -7.42 -11.56 -3.88
C VAL A 198 -8.13 -10.70 -2.83
N GLY A 199 -8.80 -11.33 -1.86
CA GLY A 199 -9.46 -10.64 -0.75
C GLY A 199 -8.48 -9.84 0.12
N PHE A 200 -7.32 -10.41 0.43
CA PHE A 200 -6.26 -9.74 1.19
C PHE A 200 -5.72 -8.50 0.47
N PHE A 201 -5.46 -8.60 -0.83
CA PHE A 201 -5.02 -7.46 -1.64
C PHE A 201 -6.08 -6.36 -1.74
N ALA A 202 -7.34 -6.74 -1.96
CA ALA A 202 -8.44 -5.80 -1.96
C ALA A 202 -8.57 -5.08 -0.60
N TRP A 203 -8.44 -5.82 0.51
CA TRP A 203 -8.48 -5.26 1.86
C TRP A 203 -7.36 -4.25 2.11
N LEU A 204 -6.10 -4.59 1.79
CA LEU A 204 -4.97 -3.67 1.90
C LEU A 204 -5.22 -2.37 1.14
N ARG A 205 -5.69 -2.47 -0.11
CA ARG A 205 -5.99 -1.31 -0.96
C ARG A 205 -7.11 -0.42 -0.39
N VAL A 206 -8.18 -1.03 0.14
CA VAL A 206 -9.33 -0.31 0.70
C VAL A 206 -8.97 0.40 2.00
N VAL A 207 -8.19 -0.24 2.88
CA VAL A 207 -7.78 0.38 4.14
C VAL A 207 -6.80 1.54 3.88
N ASP A 208 -5.83 1.34 2.98
CA ASP A 208 -4.80 2.33 2.68
C ASP A 208 -5.33 3.53 1.86
N THR A 209 -6.45 3.42 1.14
CA THR A 209 -7.04 4.59 0.47
C THR A 209 -7.94 5.43 1.38
N ARG A 210 -8.55 4.81 2.39
CA ARG A 210 -9.53 5.49 3.25
C ARG A 210 -8.90 6.30 4.38
N HIS A 211 -7.64 6.06 4.73
CA HIS A 211 -7.00 6.73 5.87
C HIS A 211 -6.72 8.21 5.59
N GLU A 212 -6.15 8.55 4.44
CA GLU A 212 -5.84 9.95 4.09
C GLU A 212 -7.10 10.81 4.03
N ALA A 213 -8.16 10.28 3.41
CA ALA A 213 -9.46 10.95 3.33
C ALA A 213 -10.07 11.19 4.72
N ARG A 214 -9.95 10.22 5.65
CA ARG A 214 -10.44 10.37 7.03
C ARG A 214 -9.61 11.37 7.83
N ALA A 215 -8.29 11.35 7.70
CA ALA A 215 -7.40 12.28 8.38
C ALA A 215 -7.68 13.72 7.93
N ARG A 216 -7.82 13.95 6.62
CA ARG A 216 -8.16 15.26 6.06
C ARG A 216 -9.52 15.76 6.54
N LYS A 217 -10.52 14.87 6.59
CA LYS A 217 -11.85 15.21 7.11
C LYS A 217 -11.80 15.57 8.60
N ALA A 218 -11.16 14.76 9.43
CA ALA A 218 -11.04 15.02 10.86
C ALA A 218 -10.30 16.34 11.16
N TRP A 219 -9.30 16.68 10.35
CA TRP A 219 -8.62 17.97 10.43
C TRP A 219 -9.55 19.13 10.06
N ALA A 220 -10.26 19.02 8.93
CA ALA A 220 -11.22 20.05 8.51
C ALA A 220 -12.36 20.27 9.51
N ASP A 221 -12.81 19.22 10.20
CA ASP A 221 -13.86 19.29 11.22
C ASP A 221 -13.38 20.00 12.50
N THR A 222 -12.08 19.92 12.83
CA THR A 222 -11.49 20.52 14.04
C THR A 222 -10.89 21.90 13.80
N HIS A 223 -10.50 22.20 12.56
CA HIS A 223 -9.88 23.45 12.13
C HIS A 223 -10.65 23.99 10.92
N PRO A 224 -11.88 24.49 11.12
CA PRO A 224 -12.66 25.04 10.02
C PRO A 224 -11.87 26.20 9.38
N PRO A 225 -11.88 26.30 8.04
CA PRO A 225 -11.23 27.41 7.37
C PRO A 225 -11.84 28.73 7.88
N PRO A 226 -11.02 29.79 8.02
CA PRO A 226 -11.50 31.11 8.44
C PRO A 226 -12.55 31.68 7.49
#